data_AF-A0A367RE13-F1
#
_entry.id   AF-A0A367RE13-F1
#
_cell.length_a   1.000
_cell.length_b   1.000
_cell.length_c   1.000
_cell.angle_alpha   90.00
_cell.angle_beta   90.00
_cell.angle_gamma   90.00
#
_symmetry.space_group_name_H-M   'P 1'
#
loop_
_entity.id
_entity.type
_entity.pdbx_description
1 polymer ?
#
loop_
_entity_poly.entity_id
_entity_poly.type
_entity_poly.pdbx_seq_one_letter_code
_entity_poly.pdbx_strand_id
1 'polypeptide(L)' 'MSKTPFEESHNSDDKLLPEYHFDYKKAKPNRFAAQSRKQLLKVVVLDEDVAQVFTTPESVNKVLRALIESMPQVADGDKA' A
#
# COMPACT_ATOMS: atom_id res chain seq x y z
N MET A 1 -36.07 -1.30 6.38
CA MET A 1 -35.51 -1.15 5.02
C MET A 1 -36.16 -2.16 4.10
N SER A 2 -36.90 -1.72 3.08
CA SER A 2 -37.33 -2.58 1.97
C SER A 2 -36.15 -2.82 1.03
N LYS A 3 -35.80 -4.09 0.78
CA LYS A 3 -34.83 -4.47 -0.24
C LYS A 3 -35.52 -4.34 -1.60
N THR A 4 -35.02 -3.45 -2.46
CA THR A 4 -35.39 -3.42 -3.87
C THR A 4 -34.75 -4.63 -4.58
N PRO A 5 -35.50 -5.41 -5.38
CA PRO A 5 -34.92 -6.50 -6.14
C PRO A 5 -33.95 -5.90 -7.17
N PHE A 6 -32.70 -6.39 -7.17
CA PHE A 6 -31.76 -6.12 -8.26
C PHE A 6 -32.10 -7.11 -9.37
N GLU A 7 -32.89 -6.68 -10.34
CA GLU A 7 -33.07 -7.39 -11.60
C GLU A 7 -31.77 -7.24 -12.38
N GLU A 8 -30.99 -8.32 -12.48
CA GLU A 8 -29.78 -8.38 -13.28
C GLU A 8 -30.19 -8.51 -14.75
N SER A 9 -30.53 -7.38 -15.36
CA SER A 9 -30.76 -7.29 -16.80
C SER A 9 -29.42 -7.46 -17.51
N HIS A 10 -29.10 -8.69 -17.90
CA HIS A 10 -28.05 -8.97 -18.87
C HIS A 10 -28.47 -8.45 -20.25
N ASN A 11 -28.45 -7.13 -20.41
CA ASN A 11 -28.53 -6.49 -21.71
C ASN A 11 -27.24 -6.82 -22.47
N SER A 12 -27.34 -7.67 -23.48
CA SER A 12 -26.27 -7.92 -24.45
C SER A 12 -25.85 -6.67 -25.23
N ASP A 13 -26.60 -5.57 -25.07
CA ASP A 13 -26.37 -4.25 -25.64
C ASP A 13 -25.63 -3.29 -24.68
N ASP A 14 -25.04 -3.79 -23.59
CA ASP A 14 -24.24 -2.99 -22.64
C ASP A 14 -22.84 -2.64 -23.18
N LYS A 15 -22.73 -2.47 -24.50
CA LYS A 15 -21.51 -2.04 -25.18
C LYS A 15 -21.47 -0.53 -25.19
N LEU A 16 -20.39 0.02 -24.63
CA LEU A 16 -20.11 1.46 -24.70
C LEU A 16 -20.08 1.92 -26.16
N LEU A 17 -20.59 3.12 -26.42
CA LEU A 17 -20.57 3.71 -27.75
C LEU A 17 -19.12 3.86 -28.25
N PRO A 18 -18.88 3.87 -29.58
CA PRO A 18 -17.54 3.98 -30.17
C PRO A 18 -16.71 5.16 -29.61
N GLU A 19 -17.36 6.27 -29.27
CA GLU A 19 -16.74 7.49 -28.74
C GLU A 19 -16.08 7.30 -27.37
N TYR A 20 -16.48 6.27 -26.61
CA TYR A 20 -15.90 5.94 -25.30
C TYR A 20 -14.67 5.01 -25.40
N HIS A 21 -14.24 4.65 -26.61
CA HIS A 21 -13.01 3.88 -26.84
C HIS A 21 -11.80 4.81 -26.87
N PHE A 22 -11.38 5.27 -25.69
CA PHE A 22 -10.25 6.19 -25.56
C PHE A 22 -8.91 5.51 -25.81
N ASP A 23 -8.01 6.18 -26.55
CA ASP A 23 -6.61 5.78 -26.66
C ASP A 23 -5.84 6.18 -25.40
N TYR A 24 -5.79 5.29 -24.42
CA TYR A 24 -5.12 5.52 -23.14
C TYR A 24 -3.61 5.77 -23.26
N LYS A 25 -2.97 5.49 -24.41
CA LYS A 25 -1.56 5.86 -24.65
C LYS A 25 -1.38 7.37 -24.77
N LYS A 26 -2.43 8.09 -25.16
CA LYS A 26 -2.48 9.57 -25.24
C LYS A 26 -3.00 10.21 -23.96
N ALA A 27 -3.43 9.40 -22.98
CA ALA A 27 -3.93 9.92 -21.73
C ALA A 27 -2.82 10.65 -20.96
N LYS A 28 -3.19 11.75 -20.30
CA LYS A 28 -2.26 12.43 -19.41
C LYS A 28 -1.95 11.54 -18.20
N PRO A 29 -0.68 11.48 -17.75
CA PRO A 29 -0.33 10.74 -16.55
C PRO A 29 -1.13 11.26 -15.36
N ASN A 30 -1.59 10.34 -14.50
CA ASN A 30 -2.41 10.69 -13.34
C ASN A 30 -1.61 11.60 -12.38
N ARG A 31 -2.10 12.84 -12.18
CA ARG A 31 -1.48 13.82 -11.27
C ARG A 31 -1.34 13.33 -9.81
N PHE A 32 -2.19 12.39 -9.40
CA PHE A 32 -2.16 11.79 -8.06
C PHE A 32 -1.18 10.60 -7.97
N ALA A 33 -0.80 10.00 -9.10
CA ALA A 33 0.15 8.88 -9.10
C ALA A 33 1.58 9.30 -8.68
N ALA A 34 1.90 10.60 -8.76
CA ALA A 34 3.14 11.14 -8.23
C ALA A 34 3.09 11.35 -6.71
N GLN A 35 1.90 11.50 -6.12
CA GLN A 35 1.75 11.77 -4.69
C GLN A 35 2.07 10.52 -3.85
N SER A 36 1.72 9.33 -4.34
CA SER A 36 2.07 8.06 -3.68
C SER A 36 3.58 7.78 -3.66
N ARG A 37 4.38 8.40 -4.55
CA ARG A 37 5.84 8.21 -4.55
C ARG A 37 6.57 9.04 -3.50
N LYS A 38 5.99 10.12 -2.99
CA LYS A 38 6.67 11.01 -2.03
C LYS A 38 6.81 10.42 -0.63
N GLN A 39 6.00 9.41 -0.32
CA GLN A 39 6.11 8.63 0.90
C GLN A 39 5.65 7.21 0.56
N LEU A 40 6.54 6.40 -0.03
CA LEU A 40 6.37 4.95 0.08
C LEU A 40 6.47 4.64 1.57
N LEU A 41 5.34 4.69 2.26
CA LEU A 41 5.21 4.28 3.65
C LEU A 41 5.71 2.83 3.69
N LYS A 42 6.87 2.62 4.29
CA LYS A 42 7.44 1.29 4.44
C LYS A 42 6.59 0.56 5.47
N VAL A 43 5.68 -0.27 4.98
CA VAL A 43 4.85 -1.14 5.82
C VAL A 43 5.70 -2.34 6.23
N VAL A 44 5.74 -2.59 7.53
CA VAL A 44 6.38 -3.77 8.14
C VAL A 44 5.28 -4.54 8.84
N VAL A 45 5.20 -5.84 8.56
CA VAL A 45 4.26 -6.74 9.24
C VAL A 45 4.94 -7.25 10.51
N LEU A 46 4.25 -7.13 11.64
CA LEU A 46 4.66 -7.69 12.93
C LEU A 46 3.82 -8.93 13.22
N ASP A 47 4.41 -9.88 13.93
CA ASP A 47 3.67 -11.01 14.47
C ASP A 47 2.72 -10.56 15.60
N GLU A 48 1.70 -11.37 15.88
CA GLU A 48 0.62 -11.02 16.80
C GLU A 48 1.10 -10.75 18.23
N ASP A 49 2.03 -11.56 18.72
CA ASP A 49 2.66 -11.44 20.03
C ASP A 49 3.43 -10.12 20.19
N VAL A 50 4.17 -9.72 19.16
CA VAL A 50 4.92 -8.45 19.15
C VAL A 50 3.96 -7.26 19.02
N ALA A 51 2.92 -7.37 18.19
CA ALA A 51 1.94 -6.31 17.98
C ALA A 51 1.10 -6.01 19.24
N GLN A 52 0.84 -7.02 20.09
CA GLN A 52 0.18 -6.83 21.37
C GLN A 52 0.99 -5.95 22.33
N VAL A 53 2.32 -6.07 22.31
CA VAL A 53 3.23 -5.29 23.16
C VAL A 53 3.48 -3.89 22.57
N PHE A 54 3.66 -3.81 21.25
CA PHE A 54 3.99 -2.57 20.56
C PHE A 54 2.81 -2.03 19.74
N THR A 55 1.97 -1.25 20.40
CA THR A 55 0.74 -0.71 19.79
C THR A 55 0.96 0.53 18.90
N THR A 56 2.14 1.16 18.97
CA THR A 56 2.46 2.36 18.18
C THR A 56 3.78 2.21 17.42
N PRO A 57 3.89 2.78 16.21
CA PRO A 57 5.12 2.74 15.43
C PRO A 57 6.28 3.47 16.12
N GLU A 58 5.99 4.49 16.94
CA GLU A 58 7.00 5.21 17.72
C GLU A 58 7.64 4.32 18.78
N SER A 59 6.85 3.49 19.47
CA SER A 59 7.33 2.55 20.49
C SER A 59 8.27 1.51 19.88
N VAL A 60 7.87 0.91 18.75
CA VAL A 60 8.71 -0.04 17.98
C VAL A 60 10.03 0.62 17.59
N ASN A 61 9.98 1.78 16.94
CA ASN A 61 11.16 2.45 16.44
C ASN A 61 12.13 2.89 17.55
N LYS A 62 11.61 3.26 18.72
CA LYS A 62 12.44 3.62 19.88
C LYS A 62 13.26 2.43 20.38
N VAL A 63 12.62 1.26 20.53
CA VAL A 63 13.30 0.04 20.98
C VAL A 63 14.30 -0.44 19.94
N LEU A 64 13.92 -0.47 18.66
CA LEU A 64 14.83 -0.88 17.59
C LEU A 64 16.07 0.01 17.52
N ARG A 65 15.94 1.34 17.71
CA ARG A 65 17.09 2.26 17.75
C ARG A 65 17.98 2.03 18.96
N ALA A 66 17.41 1.86 20.15
CA ALA A 66 18.17 1.56 21.36
C ALA A 66 18.91 0.21 21.23
N LEU A 67 18.31 -0.76 20.56
CA LEU A 67 18.95 -2.04 20.28
C LEU A 67 20.13 -1.88 19.30
N ILE A 68 19.98 -1.09 18.24
CA ILE A 68 21.07 -0.78 17.29
C ILE A 68 22.23 -0.06 18.00
N GLU A 69 21.94 0.84 18.94
CA GLU A 69 22.96 1.57 19.71
C GLU A 69 23.71 0.67 20.71
N SER A 70 23.02 -0.32 21.28
CA SER A 70 23.57 -1.25 22.27
C SER A 70 24.24 -2.48 21.65
N MET A 71 23.91 -2.81 20.40
CA MET A 71 24.59 -3.86 19.67
C MET A 71 26.02 -3.41 19.35
N PRO A 72 27.02 -4.29 19.55
CA PRO A 72 28.37 -4.01 19.05
C PRO A 72 28.24 -3.81 17.54
N GLN A 73 28.74 -2.67 17.05
CA GLN A 73 28.83 -2.43 15.62
C GLN A 73 29.59 -3.61 15.03
N VAL A 74 28.91 -4.47 14.26
CA VAL A 74 29.57 -5.51 13.49
C VAL A 74 30.45 -4.74 12.53
N ALA A 75 31.73 -4.61 12.90
CA ALA A 75 32.75 -4.06 12.05
C ALA A 75 32.72 -4.90 10.78
N ASP A 76 32.31 -4.25 9.70
CA ASP A 76 32.70 -4.47 8.32
C ASP A 76 33.48 -5.78 8.10
N GLY A 77 32.79 -6.82 7.63
CA GLY A 77 33.38 -8.15 7.57
C GLY A 77 32.53 -9.18 6.87
N ASP A 78 32.11 -8.92 5.62
CA ASP A 78 32.28 -9.90 4.55
C ASP A 78 32.03 -9.24 3.18
N LYS A 79 33.11 -8.72 2.60
CA LYS A 79 33.30 -8.80 1.15
C LYS A 79 34.11 -10.07 0.90
N ALA A 80 33.44 -11.12 0.45
CA ALA A 80 34.04 -12.24 -0.27
C ALA A 80 33.02 -12.74 -1.31
#